data_AF-A0A2V2U2P9-F1
#
_entry.id   AF-A0A2V2U2P9-F1
#
_cell.length_a   1.000
_cell.length_b   1.000
_cell.length_c   1.000
_cell.angle_alpha   90.00
_cell.angle_beta   90.00
_cell.angle_gamma   90.00
#
_symmetry.space_group_name_H-M   'P 1'
#
loop_
_entity.id
_entity.type
_entity.pdbx_description
1 polymer ?
#
loop_
_entity_poly.entity_id
_entity_poly.type
_entity_poly.pdbx_seq_one_letter_code
_entity_poly.pdbx_strand_id
1 'polypeptide(L)'
;MANNSFPMREWHVEHMEKTIVKFVSGLSENASNWQRRQHKRYGTITHCCRQVNYDVKHGVTNEEVLSFLQKIRLDSSYSSTQNNVGSIGRVDELEKHYIPVNEDVTSIKVF
;
A
#
# COMPACT_ATOMS: atom_id res chain seq x y z
N MET A 1 25.95 -7.14 12.13
CA MET A 1 24.69 -6.43 11.89
C MET A 1 25.03 -5.26 10.98
N ALA A 2 24.60 -5.28 9.72
CA ALA A 2 24.87 -4.17 8.81
C ALA A 2 24.11 -2.95 9.33
N ASN A 3 24.82 -1.84 9.56
CA ASN A 3 24.18 -0.54 9.76
C ASN A 3 23.58 -0.12 8.42
N ASN A 4 22.41 -0.68 8.09
CA ASN A 4 21.59 -0.34 6.94
C ASN A 4 20.95 1.04 7.20
N SER A 5 21.79 2.07 7.35
CA SER A 5 21.36 3.43 7.52
C SER A 5 21.07 4.03 6.14
N PHE A 6 19.90 3.70 5.60
CA PHE A 6 19.39 4.41 4.44
C PHE A 6 19.17 5.88 4.82
N PRO A 7 19.70 6.85 4.04
CA PRO A 7 19.40 8.24 4.26
C PRO A 7 17.89 8.46 4.28
N MET A 8 17.39 9.23 5.26
CA MET A 8 15.97 9.60 5.35
C MET A 8 14.99 8.41 5.43
N ARG A 9 15.42 7.24 5.93
CA ARG A 9 14.54 6.04 6.06
C ARG A 9 13.19 6.37 6.72
N GLU A 10 13.21 7.10 7.84
CA GLU A 10 11.98 7.47 8.58
C GLU A 10 11.00 8.24 7.69
N TRP A 11 11.52 9.16 6.88
CA TRP A 11 10.71 9.89 5.92
C TRP A 11 10.10 8.97 4.85
N HIS A 12 10.86 7.98 4.37
CA HIS A 12 10.33 7.00 3.41
C HIS A 12 9.25 6.11 4.02
N VAL A 13 9.38 5.73 5.28
CA VAL A 13 8.32 5.01 6.02
C VAL A 13 7.06 5.87 6.10
N GLU A 14 7.16 7.11 6.56
CA GLU A 14 6.01 8.02 6.62
C GLU A 14 5.38 8.29 5.25
N HIS A 15 6.21 8.44 4.21
CA HIS A 15 5.77 8.70 2.85
C HIS A 15 5.01 7.49 2.28
N MET A 16 5.50 6.28 2.54
CA MET A 16 4.83 5.03 2.21
C MET A 16 3.46 4.97 2.90
N GLU A 17 3.40 5.21 4.22
CA GLU A 17 2.14 5.18 4.97
C GLU A 17 1.11 6.17 4.42
N LYS A 18 1.52 7.42 4.17
CA LYS A 18 0.67 8.47 3.59
C LYS A 18 0.17 8.09 2.20
N THR A 19 1.04 7.50 1.39
CA THR A 19 0.69 7.04 0.02
C THR A 19 -0.36 5.95 0.06
N ILE A 20 -0.20 4.96 0.95
CA ILE A 20 -1.15 3.86 1.12
C ILE A 20 -2.48 4.38 1.62
N VAL A 21 -2.49 5.21 2.68
CA VAL A 21 -3.73 5.78 3.23
C VAL A 21 -4.48 6.58 2.16
N LYS A 22 -3.78 7.38 1.36
CA LYS A 22 -4.38 8.15 0.26
C LYS A 22 -5.04 7.23 -0.78
N PHE A 23 -4.37 6.15 -1.17
CA PHE A 23 -4.91 5.20 -2.14
C PHE A 23 -6.12 4.46 -1.57
N VAL A 24 -6.01 3.91 -0.35
CA VAL A 24 -7.08 3.16 0.30
C VAL A 24 -8.29 4.03 0.60
N SER A 25 -8.10 5.30 0.95
CA SER A 25 -9.21 6.24 1.18
C SER A 25 -9.98 6.57 -0.10
N GLY A 26 -9.36 6.43 -1.28
CA GLY A 26 -10.01 6.71 -2.55
C GLY A 26 -10.57 8.14 -2.66
N LEU A 27 -11.62 8.29 -3.47
CA LEU A 27 -12.27 9.57 -3.70
C LEU A 27 -13.58 9.66 -2.91
N SER A 28 -13.76 10.74 -2.15
CA SER A 28 -15.04 11.04 -1.49
C SER A 28 -16.15 11.33 -2.50
N GLU A 29 -17.38 10.94 -2.18
CA GLU A 29 -18.58 11.21 -3.00
C GLU A 29 -18.76 12.71 -3.26
N ASN A 30 -18.47 13.54 -2.27
CA ASN A 30 -18.58 15.00 -2.31
C ASN A 30 -17.31 15.70 -2.84
N ALA A 31 -16.41 14.96 -3.50
CA ALA A 31 -15.16 15.53 -3.98
C ALA A 31 -15.35 16.59 -5.07
N SER A 32 -14.56 17.66 -4.97
CA SER A 32 -14.51 18.74 -5.95
C SER A 32 -13.97 18.27 -7.31
N ASN A 33 -14.24 19.05 -8.36
CA ASN A 33 -13.71 18.77 -9.70
C ASN A 33 -12.18 18.68 -9.73
N TRP A 34 -11.48 19.47 -8.91
CA TRP A 34 -10.04 19.40 -8.80
C TRP A 34 -9.58 18.08 -8.15
N GLN A 35 -10.23 17.66 -7.06
CA GLN A 35 -9.94 16.39 -6.40
C GLN A 35 -10.20 15.20 -7.33
N ARG A 36 -11.28 15.23 -8.12
CA ARG A 36 -11.57 14.22 -9.16
C ARG A 36 -10.46 14.12 -10.20
N ARG A 37 -9.96 15.26 -10.70
CA ARG A 37 -8.83 15.30 -11.65
C ARG A 37 -7.54 14.76 -11.03
N GLN A 38 -7.27 15.11 -9.77
CA GLN A 38 -6.12 14.62 -9.02
C GLN A 38 -6.20 13.10 -8.88
N HIS A 39 -7.34 12.58 -8.42
CA HIS A 39 -7.57 11.15 -8.25
C HIS A 39 -7.44 10.38 -9.56
N LYS A 40 -7.94 10.92 -10.68
CA LYS A 40 -7.75 10.30 -12.01
C LYS A 40 -6.27 10.15 -12.39
N ARG A 41 -5.41 11.09 -11.99
CA ARG A 41 -3.98 11.07 -12.32
C ARG A 41 -3.13 10.24 -11.35
N TYR A 42 -3.49 10.24 -10.06
CA TYR A 42 -2.60 9.77 -9.00
C TYR A 42 -3.26 8.78 -8.02
N GLY A 43 -4.56 8.50 -8.16
CA GLY A 43 -5.32 7.56 -7.32
C GLY A 43 -5.36 6.13 -7.87
N THR A 44 -4.55 5.82 -8.89
CA THR A 44 -4.49 4.48 -9.48
C THR A 44 -3.54 3.59 -8.70
N ILE A 45 -3.79 2.27 -8.73
CA ILE A 45 -2.90 1.29 -8.08
C ILE A 45 -1.47 1.36 -8.63
N THR A 46 -1.32 1.53 -9.95
CA THR A 46 -0.01 1.67 -10.58
C THR A 46 0.77 2.85 -10.02
N HIS A 47 0.11 3.98 -9.76
CA HIS A 47 0.76 5.14 -9.14
C HIS A 47 1.17 4.84 -7.70
N CYS A 48 0.28 4.23 -6.92
CA CYS A 48 0.54 3.83 -5.54
C CYS A 48 1.74 2.87 -5.47
N CYS A 49 1.73 1.78 -6.25
CA CYS A 49 2.83 0.81 -6.31
C CYS A 49 4.15 1.47 -6.73
N ARG A 50 4.13 2.43 -7.67
CA ARG A 50 5.35 3.13 -8.08
C ARG A 50 5.98 3.92 -6.94
N GLN A 51 5.18 4.58 -6.12
CA GLN A 51 5.64 5.38 -4.97
C GLN A 51 6.15 4.46 -3.86
N VAL A 52 5.37 3.44 -3.48
CA VAL A 52 5.79 2.48 -2.45
C VAL A 52 7.06 1.73 -2.87
N ASN A 53 7.19 1.31 -4.14
CA ASN A 53 8.43 0.70 -4.64
C ASN A 53 9.63 1.65 -4.60
N TYR A 54 9.40 2.95 -4.71
CA TYR A 54 10.46 3.94 -4.51
C TYR A 54 10.90 3.93 -3.05
N ASP A 55 9.96 3.98 -2.10
CA ASP A 55 10.27 3.91 -0.67
C ASP A 55 10.94 2.58 -0.28
N VAL A 56 10.55 1.47 -0.89
CA VAL A 56 11.17 0.15 -0.68
C VAL A 56 12.64 0.14 -1.11
N LYS A 57 12.97 0.78 -2.24
CA LYS A 57 14.35 0.95 -2.69
C LYS A 57 15.20 1.80 -1.73
N HIS A 58 14.57 2.61 -0.89
CA HIS A 58 15.24 3.50 0.07
C HIS A 58 15.12 2.97 1.52
N GLY A 59 14.85 1.68 1.67
CA GLY A 59 14.96 0.97 2.93
C GLY A 59 13.65 0.47 3.50
N VAL A 60 12.50 0.92 3.01
CA VAL A 60 11.22 0.32 3.45
C VAL A 60 11.20 -1.15 3.03
N THR A 61 10.74 -2.01 3.92
CA THR A 61 10.66 -3.46 3.68
C THR A 61 9.26 -3.85 3.22
N ASN A 62 9.14 -4.94 2.48
CA ASN A 62 7.82 -5.44 2.06
C ASN A 62 7.00 -5.87 3.29
N GLU A 63 7.66 -6.33 4.35
CA GLU A 63 7.05 -6.66 5.63
C GLU A 63 6.46 -5.41 6.32
N GLU A 64 7.13 -4.26 6.26
CA GLU A 64 6.59 -2.98 6.75
C GLU A 64 5.35 -2.55 5.94
N VAL A 65 5.35 -2.74 4.63
CA VAL A 65 4.18 -2.47 3.79
C VAL A 65 3.01 -3.38 4.18
N LEU A 66 3.24 -4.69 4.27
CA LEU A 66 2.20 -5.67 4.61
C LEU A 66 1.65 -5.47 6.03
N SER A 67 2.52 -5.20 7.01
CA SER A 67 2.09 -4.93 8.39
C SER A 67 1.27 -3.64 8.48
N PHE A 68 1.60 -2.61 7.69
CA PHE A 68 0.80 -1.40 7.63
C PHE A 68 -0.57 -1.63 6.97
N LEU A 69 -0.64 -2.45 5.91
CA LEU A 69 -1.92 -2.84 5.29
C LEU A 69 -2.81 -3.62 6.27
N GLN A 70 -2.24 -4.53 7.06
CA GLN A 70 -2.94 -5.22 8.14
C GLN A 70 -3.40 -4.25 9.22
N LYS A 71 -2.57 -3.28 9.60
CA LYS A 71 -2.95 -2.24 10.56
C LYS A 71 -4.16 -1.45 10.07
N ILE A 72 -4.18 -1.04 8.79
CA ILE A 72 -5.34 -0.35 8.20
C ILE A 72 -6.61 -1.21 8.28
N ARG A 73 -6.52 -2.54 8.20
CA ARG A 73 -7.69 -3.44 8.30
C ARG A 73 -8.22 -3.62 9.72
N LEU A 74 -7.33 -3.68 10.71
CA LEU A 74 -7.67 -4.13 12.06
C LEU A 74 -7.79 -2.98 13.06
N ASP A 75 -7.03 -1.91 12.86
CA ASP A 75 -6.91 -0.83 13.82
C ASP A 75 -8.07 0.18 13.66
N SER A 76 -8.81 0.40 14.74
CA SER A 76 -9.93 1.34 14.81
C SER A 76 -9.56 2.80 14.48
N SER A 77 -8.28 3.18 14.61
CA SER A 77 -7.79 4.50 14.22
C SER A 77 -7.98 4.80 12.73
N TYR A 78 -8.08 3.77 11.89
CA TYR A 78 -8.38 3.87 10.46
C TYR A 78 -9.86 3.65 10.13
N SER A 79 -10.77 3.68 11.11
CA SER A 79 -12.21 3.48 10.87
C SER A 79 -12.79 4.41 9.80
N SER A 80 -12.33 5.66 9.72
CA SER A 80 -12.73 6.59 8.65
C SER A 80 -12.31 6.12 7.25
N THR A 81 -11.12 5.53 7.14
CA THR A 81 -10.60 4.93 5.90
C THR A 81 -11.30 3.61 5.59
N GLN A 82 -11.51 2.76 6.59
CA GLN A 82 -12.19 1.45 6.48
C GLN A 82 -13.64 1.62 6.01
N ASN A 83 -14.36 2.62 6.52
CA ASN A 83 -15.76 2.86 6.18
C ASN A 83 -15.96 3.42 4.75
N ASN A 84 -14.87 3.76 4.04
CA ASN A 84 -14.98 4.24 2.67
C ASN A 84 -15.32 3.11 1.71
N VAL A 85 -16.24 3.36 0.77
CA VAL A 85 -16.67 2.37 -0.23
C VAL A 85 -15.48 1.85 -1.01
N GLY A 86 -15.28 0.53 -0.99
CA GLY A 86 -14.20 -0.15 -1.72
C GLY A 86 -12.81 -0.01 -1.09
N SER A 87 -12.68 0.54 0.13
CA SER A 87 -11.41 0.64 0.87
C SER A 87 -10.74 -0.72 1.03
N ILE A 88 -11.46 -1.72 1.54
CA ILE A 88 -10.96 -3.08 1.75
C ILE A 88 -10.54 -3.71 0.42
N GLY A 89 -11.34 -3.54 -0.64
CA GLY A 89 -10.98 -4.03 -1.97
C GLY A 89 -9.66 -3.42 -2.49
N ARG A 90 -9.39 -2.14 -2.22
CA ARG A 90 -8.11 -1.49 -2.56
C ARG A 90 -6.95 -2.02 -1.71
N VAL A 91 -7.19 -2.32 -0.43
CA VAL A 91 -6.18 -2.99 0.42
C VAL A 91 -5.83 -4.37 -0.15
N ASP A 92 -6.84 -5.18 -0.49
CA ASP A 92 -6.66 -6.50 -1.09
C ASP A 92 -5.90 -6.42 -2.42
N GLU A 93 -6.21 -5.42 -3.25
CA GLU A 93 -5.54 -5.20 -4.53
C GLU A 93 -4.06 -4.87 -4.32
N LEU A 94 -3.75 -4.01 -3.34
CA LEU A 94 -2.39 -3.58 -3.04
C LEU A 94 -1.56 -4.71 -2.42
N GLU A 95 -2.14 -5.51 -1.51
CA GLU A 95 -1.45 -6.64 -0.88
C GLU A 95 -0.92 -7.65 -1.91
N LYS A 96 -1.67 -7.92 -2.98
CA LYS A 96 -1.25 -8.85 -4.05
C LYS A 96 0.09 -8.48 -4.70
N HIS A 97 0.51 -7.22 -4.62
CA HIS A 97 1.79 -6.77 -5.16
C HIS A 97 2.98 -6.99 -4.22
N TYR A 98 2.74 -7.19 -2.93
CA TYR A 98 3.79 -7.31 -1.91
C TYR A 98 3.80 -8.66 -1.20
N ILE A 99 2.74 -9.45 -1.34
CA ILE A 99 2.75 -10.86 -0.95
C ILE A 99 3.85 -11.55 -1.77
N PRO A 100 4.83 -12.21 -1.14
CA PRO A 100 5.80 -13.00 -1.86
C PRO A 100 5.06 -14.08 -2.66
N VAL A 101 5.25 -14.09 -3.98
CA VAL A 101 4.81 -15.20 -4.81
C VAL A 101 5.63 -16.41 -4.34
N ASN A 102 5.03 -17.29 -3.54
CA ASN A 102 5.56 -18.62 -3.34
C ASN A 102 5.44 -19.36 -4.70
N GLU A 103 6.44 -19.19 -5.57
CA GLU A 103 6.77 -20.21 -6.55
C GLU A 103 7.19 -21.44 -5.74
N ASP A 104 6.28 -22.38 -5.48
CA ASP A 104 6.52 -23.82 -5.23
C ASP A 104 5.32 -24.53 -4.56
N VAL A 105 4.15 -24.55 -5.21
CA VAL A 105 3.10 -25.56 -4.89
C VAL A 105 2.48 -26.17 -6.16
N THR A 106 3.21 -26.23 -7.26
CA THR A 106 2.81 -26.98 -8.48
C THR A 106 3.92 -27.93 -8.92
N SER A 107 4.37 -28.77 -8.00
CA SER A 107 5.13 -29.99 -8.31
C SER A 107 4.80 -31.11 -7.32
N ILE A 108 3.51 -31.46 -7.23
CA ILE A 108 3.15 -32.84 -6.89
C ILE A 108 2.82 -33.51 -8.21
N LYS A 109 3.84 -34.09 -8.85
CA LYS A 109 3.64 -35.18 -9.80
C LYS A 109 3.02 -36.33 -9.01
N VAL A 110 1.73 -36.55 -9.22
CA VAL A 110 1.10 -37.82 -8.83
C VAL A 110 1.50 -38.82 -9.92
N PHE A 111 2.20 -39.86 -9.48
CA PHE A 111 2.59 -41.03 -10.27
C PHE A 111 1.37 -41.77 -10.82
#